data_AF-A0A134ALQ1-F1
#
_entry.id   AF-A0A134ALQ1-F1
#
_cell.length_a   1.000
_cell.length_b   1.000
_cell.length_c   1.000
_cell.angle_alpha   90.00
_cell.angle_beta   90.00
_cell.angle_gamma   90.00
#
_symmetry.space_group_name_H-M   'P 1'
#
loop_
_entity.id
_entity.type
_entity.pdbx_description
1 polymer ?
#
loop_
_entity_poly.entity_id
_entity_poly.type
_entity_poly.pdbx_seq_one_letter_code
_entity_poly.pdbx_strand_id
1 'polypeptide(L)'
;MNKILGYFYKGLGKFLDLLLTFLIVIVNIAVDLFSAVRRFFLYIISMGGCLIIFLLLNPLAWRGLARNEWLSTLIVLAIFVPILGNVSESFLKYAHYVVTEFFYDRADHYLLGKENEFENISGYGRAYWEKKERERIKEEEERRRQREEEYRQSFKDFGGFTWTTFDDFSQFEEFFRQAGYGGFYENQGGSYGNNYGGSYGGSSSSGGYGFKDQYESACDTLGVNYTADKYEIKLAYRKMAKKYHPDLNKEEGAKEKFQKINAAYEFLNDTNVEMYKKMTGAN
;
A
#
# COMPACT_ATOMS: atom_id res chain seq x y z
N MET A 1 4.35 53.99 -29.55
CA MET A 1 4.59 52.52 -29.52
C MET A 1 5.82 52.20 -30.35
N ASN A 2 6.93 51.85 -29.69
CA ASN A 2 8.17 51.53 -30.38
C ASN A 2 8.16 50.06 -30.82
N LYS A 3 7.51 49.77 -31.95
CA LYS A 3 7.40 48.40 -32.51
C LYS A 3 8.77 47.73 -32.66
N ILE A 4 9.82 48.51 -32.92
CA ILE A 4 11.22 48.07 -32.97
C ILE A 4 11.66 47.42 -31.65
N LEU A 5 11.32 48.04 -30.51
CA LEU A 5 11.62 47.48 -29.19
C LEU A 5 10.82 46.19 -28.97
N GLY A 6 9.54 46.15 -29.36
CA GLY A 6 8.72 44.95 -29.26
C GLY A 6 9.29 43.73 -30.01
N TYR A 7 9.71 43.92 -31.26
CA TYR A 7 10.39 42.87 -32.02
C TYR A 7 11.75 42.48 -31.44
N PHE A 8 12.49 43.45 -30.87
CA PHE A 8 13.75 43.18 -30.17
C PHE A 8 13.54 42.30 -28.93
N TYR A 9 12.61 42.65 -28.03
CA TYR A 9 12.30 41.85 -26.84
C TYR A 9 11.80 40.45 -27.23
N LYS A 10 10.99 40.33 -28.29
CA LYS A 10 10.54 39.03 -28.81
C LYS A 10 11.69 38.18 -29.35
N GLY A 11 12.62 38.78 -30.09
CA GLY A 11 13.80 38.10 -30.60
C GLY A 11 14.74 37.65 -29.47
N LEU A 12 14.96 38.54 -28.50
CA LEU A 12 15.79 38.25 -27.33
C LEU A 12 15.16 37.16 -26.44
N GLY A 13 13.84 37.20 -26.24
CA GLY A 13 13.09 36.16 -25.53
C GLY A 13 13.24 34.79 -26.18
N LYS A 14 13.08 34.69 -27.51
CA LYS A 14 13.32 33.44 -28.26
C LYS A 14 14.76 32.92 -28.15
N PHE A 15 15.74 33.82 -28.20
CA PHE A 15 17.14 33.45 -28.08
C PHE A 15 17.45 32.90 -26.68
N LEU A 16 17.00 33.60 -25.63
CA LEU A 16 17.18 33.21 -24.24
C LEU A 16 16.43 31.92 -23.91
N ASP A 17 15.22 31.74 -24.45
CA ASP A 17 14.44 30.51 -24.36
C ASP A 17 15.24 29.30 -24.89
N LEU A 18 15.80 29.42 -26.09
CA LEU A 18 16.63 28.38 -26.71
C LEU A 18 17.90 28.12 -25.90
N LEU A 19 18.60 29.17 -25.48
CA LEU A 19 19.85 29.06 -24.72
C LEU A 19 19.63 28.37 -23.38
N LEU A 20 18.61 28.80 -22.62
CA LEU A 20 18.31 28.24 -21.31
C LEU A 20 17.78 26.80 -21.43
N THR A 21 16.95 26.52 -22.44
CA THR A 21 16.50 25.14 -22.74
C THR A 21 17.69 24.23 -23.06
N PHE A 22 18.60 24.69 -23.92
CA PHE A 22 19.82 23.95 -24.24
C PHE A 22 20.69 23.69 -23.01
N LEU A 23 20.82 24.69 -22.13
CA LEU A 23 21.60 24.58 -20.90
C LEU A 23 20.96 23.60 -19.90
N ILE A 24 19.62 23.60 -19.78
CA ILE A 24 18.89 22.58 -19.00
C ILE A 24 19.19 21.18 -19.52
N VAL A 25 19.14 20.97 -20.83
CA VAL A 25 19.41 19.66 -21.46
C VAL A 25 20.84 19.20 -21.18
N ILE A 26 21.84 20.07 -21.32
CA ILE A 26 23.24 19.72 -21.00
C ILE A 26 23.40 19.33 -19.54
N VAL A 27 22.84 20.12 -18.63
CA VAL A 27 22.93 19.85 -17.19
C VAL A 27 22.25 18.53 -16.86
N ASN A 28 21.07 18.26 -17.40
CA ASN A 28 20.36 17.00 -17.18
C ASN A 28 21.18 15.80 -17.70
N ILE A 29 21.73 15.88 -18.91
CA ILE A 29 22.60 14.82 -19.47
C ILE A 29 23.81 14.58 -18.57
N ALA A 30 24.45 15.63 -18.08
CA ALA A 30 25.60 15.50 -17.18
C ALA A 30 25.18 14.83 -15.86
N VAL A 31 24.08 15.27 -15.24
CA VAL A 31 23.57 14.74 -13.98
C VAL A 31 23.16 13.27 -14.11
N ASP A 32 22.53 12.90 -15.21
CA ASP A 32 22.14 11.52 -15.50
C ASP A 32 23.37 10.63 -15.69
N LEU A 33 24.38 11.11 -16.41
CA LEU A 33 25.65 10.40 -16.60
C LEU A 33 26.34 10.14 -15.26
N PHE A 34 26.49 11.17 -14.42
CA PHE A 34 27.09 11.01 -13.10
C PHE A 34 26.25 10.13 -12.16
N SER A 35 24.93 10.21 -12.26
CA SER A 35 24.02 9.35 -11.50
C SER A 35 24.12 7.89 -11.93
N ALA A 36 24.27 7.61 -13.22
CA ALA A 36 24.47 6.27 -13.75
C ALA A 36 25.82 5.68 -13.29
N VAL A 37 26.89 6.48 -13.35
CA VAL A 37 28.21 6.10 -12.82
C VAL A 37 28.14 5.78 -11.32
N ARG A 38 27.46 6.62 -10.51
CA ARG A 38 27.24 6.35 -9.09
C ARG A 38 26.51 5.02 -8.86
N ARG A 39 25.43 4.75 -9.61
CA ARG A 39 24.67 3.49 -9.50
C ARG A 39 25.53 2.28 -9.86
N PHE A 40 26.37 2.40 -10.88
CA PHE A 40 27.33 1.37 -11.27
C PHE A 40 28.32 1.06 -10.14
N PHE A 41 28.91 2.08 -9.52
CA PHE A 41 29.78 1.89 -8.36
C PHE A 41 29.05 1.29 -7.15
N LEU A 42 27.82 1.73 -6.85
CA LEU A 42 27.00 1.15 -5.79
C LEU A 42 26.66 -0.32 -6.07
N TYR A 43 26.41 -0.68 -7.33
CA TYR A 43 26.17 -2.06 -7.75
C TYR A 43 27.42 -2.92 -7.57
N ILE A 44 28.61 -2.43 -7.95
CA ILE A 44 29.88 -3.12 -7.71
C ILE A 44 30.09 -3.38 -6.21
N ILE A 45 29.83 -2.36 -5.38
CA ILE A 45 29.91 -2.49 -3.91
C ILE A 45 28.89 -3.52 -3.41
N SER A 46 27.67 -3.51 -3.94
CA SER A 46 26.61 -4.47 -3.62
C SER A 46 27.00 -5.91 -3.98
N MET A 47 27.66 -6.13 -5.12
CA MET A 47 28.11 -7.47 -5.54
C MET A 47 29.28 -7.99 -4.69
N GLY A 48 30.14 -7.10 -4.18
CA GLY A 48 31.23 -7.48 -3.26
C GLY A 48 30.79 -7.73 -1.81
N GLY A 49 29.51 -7.51 -1.50
CA GLY A 49 28.88 -7.86 -0.22
C GLY A 49 29.46 -7.14 0.99
N CYS A 50 29.20 -7.71 2.18
CA CYS A 50 29.62 -7.15 3.46
C CYS A 50 31.15 -6.97 3.60
N LEU A 51 31.95 -7.73 2.84
CA LEU A 51 33.41 -7.65 2.88
C LEU A 51 33.95 -6.31 2.38
N ILE A 52 33.36 -5.74 1.31
CA ILE A 52 33.75 -4.41 0.81
C ILE A 52 33.33 -3.31 1.80
N ILE A 53 32.19 -3.48 2.48
CA ILE A 53 31.72 -2.53 3.49
C ILE A 53 32.66 -2.52 4.70
N PHE A 54 33.07 -3.69 5.20
CA PHE A 54 34.07 -3.79 6.27
C PHE A 54 35.44 -3.23 5.87
N LEU A 55 35.82 -3.36 4.60
CA LEU A 55 37.05 -2.80 4.07
C LEU A 55 36.95 -1.26 3.95
N LEU A 56 35.82 -0.71 3.49
CA LEU A 56 35.58 0.74 3.41
C LEU A 56 35.43 1.43 4.77
N LEU A 57 34.87 0.74 5.78
CA LEU A 57 34.78 1.23 7.16
C LEU A 57 36.13 1.25 7.90
N ASN A 58 37.16 0.62 7.35
CA ASN A 58 38.50 0.68 7.92
C ASN A 58 39.20 2.00 7.52
N PRO A 59 39.56 2.88 8.48
CA PRO A 59 40.21 4.16 8.18
C PRO A 59 41.57 4.02 7.46
N LEU A 60 42.20 2.85 7.52
CA LEU A 60 43.41 2.55 6.75
C LEU A 60 43.13 2.30 5.26
N ALA A 61 41.97 1.71 4.92
CA ALA A 61 41.58 1.54 3.53
C ALA A 61 41.23 2.88 2.87
N TRP A 62 40.63 3.80 3.64
CA TRP A 62 40.41 5.17 3.16
C TRP A 62 41.73 5.91 2.92
N ARG A 63 42.76 5.68 3.75
CA ARG A 63 44.13 6.17 3.50
C ARG A 63 44.78 5.56 2.25
N GLY A 64 44.51 4.29 1.94
CA GLY A 64 44.98 3.63 0.72
C GLY A 64 44.28 4.12 -0.54
N LEU A 65 42.96 4.32 -0.49
CA LEU A 65 42.15 4.85 -1.60
C LEU A 65 42.43 6.35 -1.84
N ALA A 66 42.59 7.12 -0.76
CA ALA A 66 42.94 8.54 -0.82
C ALA A 66 44.39 8.82 -1.23
N ARG A 67 45.25 7.79 -1.33
CA ARG A 67 46.59 7.92 -1.90
C ARG A 67 46.55 8.24 -3.40
N ASN A 68 45.49 7.80 -4.08
CA ASN A 68 45.24 8.13 -5.48
C ASN A 68 44.32 9.34 -5.53
N GLU A 69 44.92 10.54 -5.68
CA GLU A 69 44.17 11.81 -5.73
C GLU A 69 43.06 11.82 -6.80
N TRP A 70 43.25 11.08 -7.89
CA TRP A 70 42.26 10.99 -8.97
C TRP A 70 41.03 10.15 -8.63
N LEU A 71 41.18 9.09 -7.83
CA LEU A 71 40.04 8.24 -7.43
C LEU A 71 39.20 8.90 -6.36
N SER A 72 39.84 9.56 -5.38
CA SER A 72 39.12 10.29 -4.33
C SER A 72 38.32 11.47 -4.90
N THR A 73 38.91 12.22 -5.84
CA THR A 73 38.21 13.31 -6.55
C THR A 73 37.03 12.80 -7.38
N LEU A 74 37.19 11.68 -8.11
CA LEU A 74 36.08 11.06 -8.84
C LEU A 74 34.93 10.60 -7.95
N ILE A 75 35.23 10.00 -6.79
CA ILE A 75 34.21 9.54 -5.83
C ILE A 75 33.45 10.72 -5.23
N VAL A 76 34.17 11.77 -4.80
CA VAL A 76 33.55 13.00 -4.28
C VAL A 76 32.68 13.64 -5.34
N LEU A 77 33.16 13.74 -6.57
CA LEU A 77 32.44 14.33 -7.68
C LEU A 77 31.20 13.50 -8.07
N ALA A 78 31.29 12.17 -8.04
CA ALA A 78 30.14 11.28 -8.28
C ALA A 78 29.05 11.37 -7.20
N ILE A 79 29.38 11.83 -5.99
CA ILE A 79 28.42 12.07 -4.91
C ILE A 79 27.85 13.50 -4.99
N PHE A 80 28.71 14.49 -5.18
CA PHE A 80 28.32 15.90 -5.19
C PHE A 80 27.55 16.32 -6.45
N VAL A 81 27.94 15.83 -7.63
CA VAL A 81 27.33 16.26 -8.90
C VAL A 81 25.85 15.90 -9.01
N PRO A 82 25.38 14.69 -8.63
CA PRO A 82 23.95 14.39 -8.64
C PRO A 82 23.11 15.27 -7.69
N ILE A 83 23.66 15.61 -6.53
CA ILE A 83 22.99 16.47 -5.54
C ILE A 83 22.88 17.90 -6.07
N LEU A 84 23.99 18.42 -6.61
CA LEU A 84 24.04 19.75 -7.22
C LEU A 84 23.14 19.82 -8.47
N GLY A 85 23.06 18.71 -9.20
CA GLY A 85 22.23 18.51 -10.38
C GLY A 85 20.77 18.87 -10.16
N ASN A 86 20.13 18.24 -9.18
CA ASN A 86 18.72 18.46 -8.87
C ASN A 86 18.42 19.93 -8.49
N VAL A 87 19.34 20.57 -7.77
CA VAL A 87 19.23 21.98 -7.39
C VAL A 87 19.42 22.88 -8.61
N SER A 88 20.43 22.59 -9.44
CA SER A 88 20.72 23.34 -10.65
C SER A 88 19.60 23.25 -11.68
N GLU A 89 19.01 22.08 -11.90
CA GLU A 89 17.87 21.89 -12.80
C GLU A 89 16.67 22.70 -12.33
N SER A 90 16.36 22.66 -11.03
CA SER A 90 15.25 23.45 -10.46
C SER A 90 15.49 24.95 -10.60
N PHE A 91 16.72 25.42 -10.37
CA PHE A 91 17.09 26.82 -10.55
C PHE A 91 17.03 27.24 -12.02
N LEU A 92 17.47 26.40 -12.94
CA LEU A 92 17.44 26.68 -14.36
C LEU A 92 16.03 26.71 -14.94
N LYS A 93 15.13 25.83 -14.48
CA LYS A 93 13.70 25.90 -14.82
C LYS A 93 13.06 27.17 -14.28
N TYR A 94 13.41 27.58 -13.06
CA TYR A 94 12.99 28.86 -12.49
C TYR A 94 13.49 30.04 -13.34
N ALA A 95 14.80 30.08 -13.64
CA ALA A 95 15.40 31.13 -14.44
C ALA A 95 14.82 31.17 -15.86
N HIS A 96 14.63 30.00 -16.49
CA HIS A 96 13.97 29.85 -17.80
C HIS A 96 12.58 30.45 -17.79
N TYR A 97 11.71 30.05 -16.86
CA TYR A 97 10.35 30.59 -16.78
C TYR A 97 10.35 32.11 -16.53
N VAL A 98 11.11 32.58 -15.54
CA VAL A 98 11.13 34.00 -15.17
C VAL A 98 11.67 34.86 -16.30
N VAL A 99 12.74 34.43 -16.96
CA VAL A 99 13.35 35.18 -18.07
C VAL A 99 12.42 35.15 -19.28
N THR A 100 11.93 33.98 -19.69
CA THR A 100 11.07 33.88 -20.88
C THR A 100 9.80 34.70 -20.73
N GLU A 101 9.04 34.52 -19.65
CA GLU A 101 7.81 35.28 -19.42
C GLU A 101 8.08 36.79 -19.31
N PHE A 102 9.14 37.20 -18.61
CA PHE A 102 9.49 38.62 -18.53
C PHE A 102 9.77 39.25 -19.91
N PHE A 103 10.53 38.56 -20.77
CA PHE A 103 10.84 39.07 -22.10
C PHE A 103 9.64 39.04 -23.05
N TYR A 104 8.80 38.00 -22.97
CA TYR A 104 7.59 37.89 -23.79
C TYR A 104 6.52 38.91 -23.37
N ASP A 105 6.26 39.07 -22.08
CA ASP A 105 5.29 40.04 -21.58
C ASP A 105 5.71 41.47 -21.92
N ARG A 106 7.02 41.78 -21.82
CA ARG A 106 7.55 43.07 -22.24
C ARG A 106 7.45 43.28 -23.76
N ALA A 107 7.63 42.22 -24.55
CA ALA A 107 7.42 42.28 -25.99
C ALA A 107 5.95 42.58 -26.32
N ASP A 108 5.01 41.89 -25.66
CA ASP A 108 3.57 42.06 -25.86
C ASP A 108 3.10 43.45 -25.42
N HIS A 109 3.64 44.01 -24.35
CA HIS A 109 3.40 45.41 -23.98
C HIS A 109 3.78 46.39 -25.10
N TYR A 110 4.95 46.22 -25.71
CA TYR A 110 5.41 47.11 -26.78
C TYR A 110 4.75 46.84 -28.14
N LEU A 111 4.29 45.61 -28.41
CA LEU A 111 3.67 45.21 -29.67
C LEU A 111 2.15 45.40 -29.68
N LEU A 112 1.48 45.00 -28.60
CA LEU A 112 0.02 44.92 -28.48
C LEU A 112 -0.56 45.99 -27.53
N GLY A 113 0.29 46.68 -26.76
CA GLY A 113 -0.17 47.65 -25.76
C GLY A 113 -0.81 47.02 -24.52
N LYS A 114 -0.59 45.72 -24.31
CA LYS A 114 -1.08 44.99 -23.13
C LYS A 114 -0.37 45.51 -21.87
N GLU A 115 -1.09 45.62 -20.75
CA GLU A 115 -0.43 45.87 -19.47
C GLU A 115 0.46 44.68 -19.10
N ASN A 116 1.63 44.96 -18.50
CA ASN A 116 2.50 43.88 -18.04
C ASN A 116 1.80 43.13 -16.90
N GLU A 117 1.93 41.81 -16.87
CA GLU A 117 1.37 40.95 -15.82
C GLU A 117 1.98 41.26 -14.45
N PHE A 118 3.27 41.63 -14.42
CA PHE A 118 3.94 42.10 -13.21
C PHE A 118 4.86 43.30 -13.49
N GLU A 119 4.92 44.25 -12.57
CA GLU A 119 5.83 45.40 -12.66
C GLU A 119 7.31 45.02 -12.46
N ASN A 120 7.55 43.96 -11.69
CA ASN A 120 8.89 43.53 -11.26
C ASN A 120 9.17 42.07 -11.63
N ILE A 121 10.45 41.76 -11.91
CA ILE A 121 10.92 40.39 -12.19
C ILE A 121 10.60 39.42 -11.03
N SER A 122 10.59 39.91 -9.79
CA SER A 122 10.21 39.12 -8.61
C SER A 122 8.74 38.64 -8.63
N GLY A 123 7.87 39.31 -9.39
CA GLY A 123 6.48 38.90 -9.61
C GLY A 123 6.40 37.55 -10.34
N TYR A 124 7.10 37.43 -11.47
CA TYR A 124 7.19 36.18 -12.23
C TYR A 124 7.83 35.06 -11.40
N GLY A 125 8.80 35.40 -10.54
CA GLY A 125 9.38 34.44 -9.60
C GLY A 125 8.36 33.86 -8.62
N ARG A 126 7.48 34.70 -8.04
CA ARG A 126 6.38 34.23 -7.19
C ARG A 126 5.38 33.37 -7.97
N ALA A 127 5.00 33.80 -9.17
CA ALA A 127 4.09 33.07 -10.04
C ALA A 127 4.60 31.65 -10.38
N TYR A 128 5.91 31.50 -10.60
CA TYR A 128 6.53 30.19 -10.78
C TYR A 128 6.33 29.27 -9.57
N TRP A 129 6.62 29.76 -8.37
CA TRP A 129 6.51 28.97 -7.14
C TRP A 129 5.06 28.58 -6.85
N GLU A 130 4.11 29.49 -7.06
CA GLU A 130 2.68 29.16 -6.94
C GLU A 130 2.22 28.11 -7.95
N LYS A 131 2.70 28.19 -9.20
CA LYS A 131 2.38 27.20 -10.22
C LYS A 131 2.91 25.81 -9.81
N LYS A 132 4.15 25.75 -9.34
CA LYS A 132 4.79 24.52 -8.86
C LYS A 132 4.08 23.94 -7.63
N GLU A 133 3.62 24.80 -6.72
CA GLU A 133 2.83 24.40 -5.56
C GLU A 133 1.48 23.80 -5.98
N ARG A 134 0.77 24.45 -6.91
CA ARG A 134 -0.50 23.94 -7.45
C ARG A 134 -0.33 22.60 -8.16
N GLU A 135 0.78 22.41 -8.89
CA GLU A 135 1.12 21.14 -9.52
C GLU A 135 1.37 20.05 -8.47
N ARG A 136 2.14 20.35 -7.41
CA ARG A 136 2.40 19.38 -6.33
C ARG A 136 1.12 18.94 -5.61
N ILE A 137 0.21 19.88 -5.34
CA ILE A 137 -1.08 19.58 -4.71
C ILE A 137 -1.92 18.67 -5.63
N LYS A 138 -1.96 18.94 -6.94
CA LYS A 138 -2.67 18.09 -7.91
C LYS A 138 -2.10 16.68 -7.97
N GLU A 139 -0.78 16.55 -8.02
CA GLU A 139 -0.11 15.23 -8.02
C GLU A 139 -0.36 14.44 -6.73
N GLU A 140 -0.45 15.13 -5.58
CA GLU A 140 -0.82 14.51 -4.31
C GLU A 140 -2.27 14.05 -4.28
N GLU A 141 -3.20 14.85 -4.80
CA GLU A 141 -4.61 14.47 -4.96
C GLU A 141 -4.76 13.28 -5.91
N GLU A 142 -4.07 13.28 -7.05
CA GLU A 142 -4.08 12.18 -8.00
C GLU A 142 -3.54 10.89 -7.39
N ARG A 143 -2.42 10.95 -6.64
CA ARG A 143 -1.89 9.79 -5.90
C ARG A 143 -2.85 9.29 -4.81
N ARG A 144 -3.62 10.19 -4.17
CA ARG A 144 -4.67 9.80 -3.22
C ARG A 144 -5.80 9.05 -3.92
N ARG A 145 -6.29 9.59 -5.04
CA ARG A 145 -7.33 8.94 -5.86
C ARG A 145 -6.87 7.58 -6.40
N GLN A 146 -5.65 7.50 -6.92
CA GLN A 146 -5.06 6.23 -7.38
C GLN A 146 -5.00 5.20 -6.25
N ARG A 147 -4.56 5.59 -5.05
CA ARG A 147 -4.59 4.68 -3.89
C ARG A 147 -6.01 4.26 -3.53
N GLU A 148 -6.97 5.18 -3.51
CA GLU A 148 -8.38 4.85 -3.23
C GLU A 148 -8.96 3.90 -4.28
N GLU A 149 -8.61 4.08 -5.54
CA GLU A 149 -8.98 3.18 -6.64
C GLU A 149 -8.30 1.81 -6.52
N GLU A 150 -7.01 1.76 -6.22
CA GLU A 150 -6.27 0.53 -5.93
C GLU A 150 -6.87 -0.20 -4.74
N TYR A 151 -7.16 0.51 -3.65
CA TYR A 151 -7.86 -0.04 -2.48
C TYR A 151 -9.23 -0.57 -2.88
N ARG A 152 -10.01 0.17 -3.67
CA ARG A 152 -11.32 -0.25 -4.15
C ARG A 152 -11.25 -1.46 -5.07
N GLN A 153 -10.21 -1.57 -5.89
CA GLN A 153 -9.99 -2.71 -6.78
C GLN A 153 -9.53 -3.93 -5.99
N SER A 154 -8.52 -3.78 -5.14
CA SER A 154 -8.08 -4.81 -4.19
C SER A 154 -9.26 -5.29 -3.32
N PHE A 155 -10.16 -4.38 -2.95
CA PHE A 155 -11.37 -4.69 -2.22
C PHE A 155 -12.37 -5.54 -3.01
N LYS A 156 -12.56 -5.26 -4.30
CA LYS A 156 -13.39 -6.10 -5.19
C LYS A 156 -12.77 -7.49 -5.39
N ASP A 157 -11.46 -7.55 -5.59
CA ASP A 157 -10.73 -8.80 -5.76
C ASP A 157 -10.71 -9.65 -4.47
N PHE A 158 -10.81 -9.02 -3.30
CA PHE A 158 -10.99 -9.67 -2.00
C PHE A 158 -12.45 -10.11 -1.73
N GLY A 159 -13.33 -10.04 -2.73
CA GLY A 159 -14.73 -10.50 -2.61
C GLY A 159 -15.68 -9.50 -1.95
N GLY A 160 -15.33 -8.21 -1.88
CA GLY A 160 -16.26 -7.14 -1.48
C GLY A 160 -16.61 -7.11 0.01
N PHE A 161 -15.77 -7.67 0.88
CA PHE A 161 -16.08 -7.82 2.29
C PHE A 161 -15.58 -6.65 3.16
N THR A 162 -16.47 -5.71 3.53
CA THR A 162 -16.12 -4.62 4.48
C THR A 162 -16.27 -5.08 5.93
N TRP A 163 -15.50 -4.48 6.85
CA TRP A 163 -15.74 -4.59 8.30
C TRP A 163 -17.11 -4.01 8.72
N THR A 164 -17.72 -3.17 7.88
CA THR A 164 -19.03 -2.53 8.10
C THR A 164 -20.23 -3.35 7.59
N THR A 165 -20.03 -4.39 6.78
CA THR A 165 -21.09 -5.30 6.30
C THR A 165 -21.44 -6.37 7.34
N PHE A 166 -20.66 -6.48 8.41
CA PHE A 166 -20.83 -7.50 9.44
C PHE A 166 -21.86 -7.16 10.53
N ASP A 167 -22.53 -6.01 10.46
CA ASP A 167 -23.57 -5.67 11.43
C ASP A 167 -24.90 -6.39 11.12
N ASP A 168 -25.09 -6.88 9.89
CA ASP A 168 -26.28 -7.64 9.47
C ASP A 168 -25.93 -9.09 9.13
N PHE A 169 -26.27 -10.00 10.05
CA PHE A 169 -25.92 -11.43 9.99
C PHE A 169 -26.71 -12.21 8.93
N SER A 170 -27.86 -11.68 8.50
CA SER A 170 -28.77 -12.36 7.57
C SER A 170 -28.15 -12.58 6.19
N GLN A 171 -27.46 -11.56 5.68
CA GLN A 171 -26.77 -11.60 4.38
C GLN A 171 -25.54 -12.50 4.41
N PHE A 172 -24.91 -12.66 5.58
CA PHE A 172 -23.81 -13.60 5.78
C PHE A 172 -24.33 -15.06 5.70
N GLU A 173 -25.39 -15.41 6.41
CA GLU A 173 -25.99 -16.76 6.33
C GLU A 173 -26.47 -17.11 4.91
N GLU A 174 -27.10 -16.16 4.20
CA GLU A 174 -27.59 -16.36 2.84
C GLU A 174 -26.46 -16.62 1.83
N PHE A 175 -25.33 -15.92 1.98
CA PHE A 175 -24.10 -16.16 1.21
C PHE A 175 -23.54 -17.59 1.41
N PHE A 176 -23.49 -18.09 2.65
CA PHE A 176 -23.01 -19.45 2.91
C PHE A 176 -23.98 -20.54 2.43
N ARG A 177 -25.29 -20.27 2.46
CA ARG A 177 -26.30 -21.15 1.83
C ARG A 177 -26.10 -21.20 0.32
N GLN A 178 -25.88 -20.06 -0.33
CA GLN A 178 -25.69 -19.99 -1.77
C GLN A 178 -24.37 -20.62 -2.25
N ALA A 179 -23.30 -20.54 -1.45
CA ALA A 179 -22.02 -21.18 -1.72
C ALA A 179 -22.03 -22.72 -1.51
N GLY A 180 -23.17 -23.32 -1.16
CA GLY A 180 -23.32 -24.77 -1.00
C GLY A 180 -22.72 -25.34 0.29
N TYR A 181 -22.34 -24.47 1.24
CA TYR A 181 -21.80 -24.86 2.54
C TYR A 181 -22.85 -24.86 3.67
N GLY A 182 -24.02 -24.26 3.44
CA GLY A 182 -25.12 -24.16 4.40
C GLY A 182 -26.26 -25.17 4.20
N GLY A 183 -25.97 -26.40 3.74
CA GLY A 183 -26.98 -27.33 3.24
C GLY A 183 -26.77 -28.81 3.57
N PHE A 184 -26.45 -29.16 4.81
CA PHE A 184 -26.40 -30.58 5.23
C PHE A 184 -27.71 -31.11 5.85
N TYR A 185 -28.80 -30.33 5.88
CA TYR A 185 -30.11 -30.79 6.38
C TYR A 185 -31.30 -30.23 5.59
N GLU A 186 -31.40 -30.56 4.31
CA GLU A 186 -32.69 -30.49 3.58
C GLU A 186 -33.01 -31.79 2.81
N ASN A 187 -32.44 -32.92 3.24
CA ASN A 187 -32.86 -34.22 2.73
C ASN A 187 -32.57 -35.38 3.68
N GLN A 188 -33.25 -35.42 4.83
CA GLN A 188 -33.65 -36.69 5.45
C GLN A 188 -34.69 -36.43 6.52
N GLY A 189 -35.96 -36.69 6.19
CA GLY A 189 -36.91 -37.12 7.21
C GLY A 189 -36.41 -38.44 7.76
N GLY A 190 -35.81 -38.42 8.95
CA GLY A 190 -35.24 -39.60 9.56
C GLY A 190 -34.60 -39.30 10.90
N SER A 191 -35.31 -39.68 11.97
CA SER A 191 -34.82 -40.04 13.31
C SER A 191 -33.40 -39.61 13.72
N TYR A 192 -33.34 -38.84 14.81
CA TYR A 192 -32.17 -38.67 15.69
C TYR A 192 -31.21 -39.87 15.65
N GLY A 193 -29.99 -39.65 15.17
CA GLY A 193 -28.96 -40.68 15.05
C GLY A 193 -27.56 -40.06 15.01
N ASN A 194 -26.87 -40.15 16.15
CA ASN A 194 -25.45 -39.89 16.34
C ASN A 194 -24.58 -40.40 15.18
N ASN A 195 -23.76 -39.53 14.59
CA ASN A 195 -22.57 -39.95 13.86
C ASN A 195 -21.48 -38.86 13.86
N TYR A 196 -20.85 -38.67 15.01
CA TYR A 196 -19.46 -38.22 15.08
C TYR A 196 -18.66 -39.35 15.73
N GLY A 197 -18.27 -40.33 14.92
CA GLY A 197 -17.48 -41.49 15.33
C GLY A 197 -16.30 -41.70 14.40
N GLY A 198 -15.23 -40.96 14.63
CA GLY A 198 -13.92 -41.22 14.02
C GLY A 198 -13.26 -42.45 14.64
N SER A 199 -12.85 -43.37 13.77
CA SER A 199 -12.17 -44.63 14.06
C SER A 199 -10.86 -44.43 14.83
N TYR A 200 -10.85 -44.79 16.11
CA TYR A 200 -9.66 -45.21 16.86
C TYR A 200 -10.04 -46.45 17.67
N GLY A 201 -9.35 -47.55 17.41
CA GLY A 201 -9.64 -48.86 18.00
C GLY A 201 -9.29 -48.97 19.48
N GLY A 202 -9.96 -49.90 20.16
CA GLY A 202 -9.58 -50.36 21.49
C GLY A 202 -10.79 -50.63 22.38
N SER A 203 -10.91 -51.88 22.83
CA SER A 203 -11.95 -52.45 23.67
C SER A 203 -12.38 -51.65 24.91
N SER A 204 -13.60 -52.01 25.36
CA SER A 204 -14.13 -51.96 26.75
C SER A 204 -14.76 -50.67 27.29
N SER A 205 -15.93 -50.88 27.92
CA SER A 205 -16.72 -50.01 28.80
C SER A 205 -17.59 -48.91 28.18
N SER A 206 -18.89 -49.21 28.20
CA SER A 206 -20.01 -48.28 28.19
C SER A 206 -19.78 -47.10 29.15
N GLY A 207 -19.54 -45.92 28.58
CA GLY A 207 -19.58 -44.63 29.25
C GLY A 207 -20.16 -43.64 28.25
N GLY A 208 -21.44 -43.33 28.38
CA GLY A 208 -22.11 -42.35 27.51
C GLY A 208 -21.49 -40.98 27.72
N TYR A 209 -20.85 -40.44 26.67
CA TYR A 209 -20.43 -39.04 26.65
C TYR A 209 -21.65 -38.15 26.87
N GLY A 210 -21.61 -37.35 27.93
CA GLY A 210 -22.73 -36.52 28.34
C GLY A 210 -22.92 -35.35 27.38
N PHE A 211 -24.15 -34.84 27.28
CA PHE A 211 -24.48 -33.58 26.60
C PHE A 211 -23.50 -32.44 26.97
N LYS A 212 -23.06 -32.41 28.23
CA LYS A 212 -22.06 -31.48 28.77
C LYS A 212 -20.72 -31.53 28.02
N ASP A 213 -20.17 -32.72 27.79
CA ASP A 213 -18.85 -32.89 27.14
C ASP A 213 -18.90 -32.45 25.67
N GLN A 214 -20.03 -32.71 25.00
CA GLN A 214 -20.27 -32.27 23.62
C GLN A 214 -20.33 -30.74 23.53
N TYR A 215 -20.98 -30.09 24.49
CA TYR A 215 -21.08 -28.63 24.56
C TYR A 215 -19.72 -27.97 24.79
N GLU A 216 -18.93 -28.50 25.74
CA GLU A 216 -17.58 -27.99 26.03
C GLU A 216 -16.66 -28.13 24.82
N SER A 217 -16.68 -29.28 24.14
CA SER A 217 -15.92 -29.51 22.90
C SER A 217 -16.32 -28.56 21.75
N ALA A 218 -17.61 -28.25 21.62
CA ALA A 218 -18.10 -27.29 20.64
C ALA A 218 -17.63 -25.86 20.96
N CYS A 219 -17.63 -25.46 22.24
CA CYS A 219 -17.09 -24.18 22.70
C CYS A 219 -15.58 -24.09 22.45
N ASP A 220 -14.83 -25.16 22.74
CA ASP A 220 -13.38 -25.22 22.53
C ASP A 220 -13.02 -25.12 21.03
N THR A 221 -13.82 -25.77 20.17
CA THR A 221 -13.65 -25.70 18.70
C THR A 221 -13.82 -24.27 18.18
N LEU A 222 -14.74 -23.51 18.76
CA LEU A 222 -14.95 -22.09 18.43
C LEU A 222 -14.01 -21.14 19.20
N GLY A 223 -13.36 -21.62 20.26
CA GLY A 223 -12.49 -20.84 21.13
C GLY A 223 -13.26 -19.84 22.00
N VAL A 224 -14.46 -20.21 22.44
CA VAL A 224 -15.32 -19.39 23.32
C VAL A 224 -15.42 -20.00 24.71
N ASN A 225 -15.75 -19.18 25.70
CA ASN A 225 -16.01 -19.66 27.05
C ASN A 225 -17.28 -20.53 27.08
N TYR A 226 -17.35 -21.52 27.98
CA TYR A 226 -18.55 -22.34 28.18
C TYR A 226 -19.78 -21.53 28.62
N THR A 227 -19.57 -20.37 29.24
CA THR A 227 -20.63 -19.42 29.61
C THR A 227 -20.87 -18.33 28.56
N ALA A 228 -20.25 -18.42 27.38
CA ALA A 228 -20.33 -17.39 26.35
C ALA A 228 -21.78 -17.08 25.96
N ASP A 229 -22.07 -15.81 25.72
CA ASP A 229 -23.36 -15.40 25.20
C ASP A 229 -23.49 -15.72 23.70
N LYS A 230 -24.72 -15.78 23.20
CA LYS A 230 -25.03 -15.98 21.78
C LYS A 230 -24.27 -15.02 20.89
N TYR A 231 -24.11 -13.77 21.33
CA TYR A 231 -23.34 -12.77 20.58
C TYR A 231 -21.86 -13.18 20.45
N GLU A 232 -21.26 -13.68 21.52
CA GLU A 232 -19.86 -14.11 21.56
C GLU A 232 -19.63 -15.38 20.72
N ILE A 233 -20.55 -16.36 20.81
CA ILE A 233 -20.53 -17.57 19.98
C ILE A 233 -20.58 -17.21 18.50
N LYS A 234 -21.49 -16.30 18.12
CA LYS A 234 -21.61 -15.78 16.74
C LYS A 234 -20.34 -15.05 16.28
N LEU A 235 -19.76 -14.20 17.14
CA LEU A 235 -18.57 -13.44 16.80
C LEU A 235 -17.35 -14.35 16.59
N ALA A 236 -17.18 -15.36 17.45
CA ALA A 236 -16.09 -16.32 17.35
C ALA A 236 -16.24 -17.21 16.11
N TYR A 237 -17.45 -17.67 15.82
CA TYR A 237 -17.74 -18.39 14.58
C TYR A 237 -17.33 -17.59 13.34
N ARG A 238 -17.73 -16.32 13.25
CA ARG A 238 -17.36 -15.43 12.13
C ARG A 238 -15.84 -15.30 11.97
N LYS A 239 -15.11 -15.16 13.09
CA LYS A 239 -13.64 -15.05 13.09
C LYS A 239 -12.98 -16.33 12.59
N MET A 240 -13.46 -17.49 13.05
CA MET A 240 -12.94 -18.80 12.65
C MET A 240 -13.28 -19.16 11.21
N ALA A 241 -14.51 -18.87 10.76
CA ALA A 241 -14.96 -19.08 9.39
C ALA A 241 -14.12 -18.28 8.39
N LYS A 242 -13.77 -17.03 8.70
CA LYS A 242 -12.85 -16.23 7.87
C LYS A 242 -11.45 -16.81 7.80
N LYS A 243 -10.94 -17.35 8.91
CA LYS A 243 -9.58 -17.90 9.01
C LYS A 243 -9.40 -19.22 8.26
N TYR A 244 -10.45 -20.05 8.25
CA TYR A 244 -10.43 -21.38 7.64
C TYR A 244 -11.30 -21.50 6.39
N HIS A 245 -11.70 -20.36 5.79
CA HIS A 245 -12.50 -20.36 4.56
C HIS A 245 -11.73 -21.07 3.44
N PRO A 246 -12.34 -22.03 2.72
CA PRO A 246 -11.64 -22.83 1.70
C PRO A 246 -11.06 -22.01 0.55
N ASP A 247 -11.65 -20.85 0.22
CA ASP A 247 -11.10 -19.95 -0.80
C ASP A 247 -9.94 -19.08 -0.29
N LEU A 248 -9.90 -18.79 1.02
CA LEU A 248 -8.86 -17.95 1.63
C LEU A 248 -7.68 -18.77 2.15
N ASN A 249 -7.94 -20.00 2.57
CA ASN A 249 -6.97 -20.89 3.19
C ASN A 249 -6.87 -22.21 2.40
N LYS A 250 -5.78 -22.36 1.65
CA LYS A 250 -5.48 -23.52 0.81
C LYS A 250 -4.65 -24.60 1.53
N GLU A 251 -4.49 -24.51 2.86
CA GLU A 251 -3.79 -25.53 3.64
C GLU A 251 -4.55 -26.87 3.63
N GLU A 252 -3.80 -27.98 3.58
CA GLU A 252 -4.38 -29.31 3.72
C GLU A 252 -5.07 -29.44 5.09
N GLY A 253 -6.37 -29.76 5.07
CA GLY A 253 -7.21 -29.85 6.28
C GLY A 253 -7.98 -28.58 6.67
N ALA A 254 -7.85 -27.47 5.94
CA ALA A 254 -8.67 -26.27 6.17
C ALA A 254 -10.17 -26.56 6.02
N LYS A 255 -10.55 -27.36 5.01
CA LYS A 255 -11.92 -27.82 4.78
C LYS A 255 -12.48 -28.64 5.94
N GLU A 256 -11.68 -29.55 6.51
CA GLU A 256 -12.10 -30.40 7.64
C GLU A 256 -12.28 -29.57 8.92
N LYS A 257 -11.38 -28.61 9.16
CA LYS A 257 -11.50 -27.65 10.28
C LYS A 257 -12.74 -26.78 10.11
N PHE A 258 -13.01 -26.29 8.91
CA PHE A 258 -14.20 -25.49 8.61
C PHE A 258 -15.50 -26.27 8.86
N GLN A 259 -15.55 -27.55 8.48
CA GLN A 259 -16.68 -28.44 8.78
C GLN A 259 -16.90 -28.61 10.29
N LYS A 260 -15.82 -28.81 11.06
CA LYS A 260 -15.88 -28.91 12.52
C LYS A 260 -16.39 -27.61 13.16
N ILE A 261 -15.95 -26.45 12.65
CA ILE A 261 -16.39 -25.13 13.12
C ILE A 261 -17.90 -24.92 12.86
N ASN A 262 -18.40 -25.31 11.69
CA ASN A 262 -19.83 -25.24 11.38
C ASN A 262 -20.66 -26.15 12.30
N ALA A 263 -20.25 -27.41 12.46
CA ALA A 263 -20.96 -28.37 13.32
C ALA A 263 -20.99 -27.93 14.79
N ALA A 264 -19.90 -27.33 15.28
CA ALA A 264 -19.85 -26.76 16.63
C ALA A 264 -20.84 -25.60 16.79
N TYR A 265 -20.90 -24.68 15.82
CA TYR A 265 -21.83 -23.55 15.86
C TYR A 265 -23.29 -23.99 15.79
N GLU A 266 -23.62 -24.96 14.93
CA GLU A 266 -24.99 -25.53 14.84
C GLU A 266 -25.41 -26.24 16.14
N PHE A 267 -24.48 -26.92 16.81
CA PHE A 267 -24.72 -27.54 18.10
C PHE A 267 -24.92 -26.50 19.21
N LEU A 268 -24.20 -25.37 19.19
CA LEU A 268 -24.36 -24.25 20.13
C LEU A 268 -25.58 -23.37 19.80
N ASN A 269 -26.73 -24.00 19.59
CA ASN A 269 -28.00 -23.31 19.42
C ASN A 269 -28.59 -22.86 20.76
N ASP A 270 -29.61 -22.01 20.67
CA ASP A 270 -30.32 -21.45 21.81
C ASP A 270 -30.77 -22.50 22.83
N THR A 271 -31.37 -23.58 22.35
CA THR A 271 -31.87 -24.69 23.19
C THR A 271 -30.75 -25.34 23.99
N ASN A 272 -29.61 -25.59 23.34
CA ASN A 272 -28.48 -26.30 23.94
C ASN A 272 -27.69 -25.40 24.90
N VAL A 273 -27.51 -24.13 24.56
CA VAL A 273 -26.92 -23.12 25.46
C VAL A 273 -27.75 -22.97 26.73
N GLU A 274 -29.08 -22.87 26.60
CA GLU A 274 -29.98 -22.80 27.76
C GLU A 274 -29.95 -24.09 28.60
N MET A 275 -29.92 -25.25 27.95
CA MET A 275 -29.83 -26.54 28.64
C MET A 275 -28.53 -26.67 29.44
N TYR A 276 -27.39 -26.25 28.87
CA TYR A 276 -26.10 -26.28 29.55
C TYR A 276 -26.06 -25.33 30.75
N LYS A 277 -26.61 -24.11 30.62
CA LYS A 277 -26.73 -23.15 31.73
C LYS A 277 -27.57 -23.72 32.89
N LYS A 278 -28.71 -24.35 32.57
CA LYS A 278 -29.57 -25.02 33.55
C LYS A 278 -28.85 -26.18 34.27
N MET A 279 -27.99 -26.91 33.57
CA MET A 279 -27.25 -28.05 34.12
C MET A 279 -26.09 -27.63 35.02
N THR A 280 -25.42 -26.52 34.70
CA THR A 280 -24.21 -26.05 35.39
C THR A 280 -24.49 -25.03 36.49
N GLY A 281 -25.71 -24.50 36.57
CA GLY A 281 -26.09 -23.48 37.56
C GLY A 281 -25.44 -22.12 37.31
N ALA A 282 -24.91 -21.91 36.10
CA ALA A 282 -24.36 -20.62 35.67
C ALA A 282 -25.51 -19.67 35.31
N ASN A 283 -25.79 -18.72 36.21
CA ASN A 283 -26.65 -17.55 35.96
C ASN A 283 -25.85 -16.44 35.28
#